data_AF-A0A7J9M2C7-F1
#
_entry.id   AF-A0A7J9M2C7-F1
#
_cell.length_a   1.000
_cell.length_b   1.000
_cell.length_c   1.000
_cell.angle_alpha   90.00
_cell.angle_beta   90.00
_cell.angle_gamma   90.00
#
_symmetry.space_group_name_H-M   'P 1'
#
loop_
_entity.id
_entity.type
_entity.pdbx_description
1 polymer ?
#
loop_
_entity_poly.entity_id
_entity_poly.type
_entity_poly.pdbx_seq_one_letter_code
_entity_poly.pdbx_strand_id
1 'polypeptide(L)'
;MKSDESTIDGSKTVFHKLALLDNISKFIFREVYKRKVFFNYEKRLRLQSPPEKVSEYFASFQTPEGELFMRPVNLMRAVVVVFPPSESHLVRDGYLTGERKVKRT
;
A
#
# COMPACT_ATOMS: atom_id res chain seq x y z
N MET A 1 11.44 22.39 -56.73
CA MET A 1 10.62 23.27 -55.87
C MET A 1 9.98 22.41 -54.80
N LYS A 2 10.12 22.82 -53.53
CA LYS A 2 9.17 22.71 -52.38
C LYS A 2 8.43 21.38 -52.16
N SER A 3 8.34 20.80 -50.97
CA SER A 3 8.75 21.18 -49.61
C SER A 3 8.42 20.00 -48.70
N ASP A 4 9.26 19.78 -47.69
CA ASP A 4 9.07 18.85 -46.59
C ASP A 4 7.84 19.20 -45.74
N GLU A 5 7.08 18.21 -45.27
CA GLU A 5 6.25 18.38 -44.07
C GLU A 5 5.96 17.05 -43.36
N SER A 6 6.90 16.59 -42.53
CA SER A 6 6.68 15.51 -41.55
C SER A 6 6.22 16.13 -40.22
N THR A 7 4.98 16.59 -40.14
CA THR A 7 4.40 17.21 -38.93
C THR A 7 3.41 16.26 -38.24
N ILE A 8 3.86 15.09 -37.78
CA ILE A 8 3.02 14.21 -36.94
C ILE A 8 3.90 13.49 -35.90
N ASP A 9 4.26 14.13 -34.78
CA ASP A 9 4.73 13.36 -33.60
C ASP A 9 4.65 14.09 -32.25
N GLY A 10 4.67 15.43 -32.22
CA GLY A 10 4.74 16.19 -30.96
C GLY A 10 3.48 16.12 -30.09
N SER A 11 2.28 16.03 -30.67
CA SER A 11 1.04 16.09 -29.89
C SER A 11 0.76 14.79 -29.11
N LYS A 12 0.98 13.62 -29.74
CA LYS A 12 0.74 12.30 -29.15
C LYS A 12 1.61 12.05 -27.92
N THR A 13 2.85 12.53 -27.93
CA THR A 13 3.79 12.36 -26.81
C THR A 13 3.44 13.21 -25.59
N VAL A 14 2.90 14.42 -25.80
CA VAL A 14 2.44 15.31 -24.72
C VAL A 14 1.17 14.77 -24.06
N PHE A 15 0.19 14.31 -24.85
CA PHE A 15 -1.02 13.69 -24.31
C PHE A 15 -0.72 12.43 -23.49
N HIS A 16 0.25 11.62 -23.92
CA HIS A 16 0.67 10.42 -23.19
C HIS A 16 1.38 10.76 -21.87
N LYS A 17 2.15 11.85 -21.81
CA LYS A 17 2.79 12.35 -20.58
C LYS A 17 1.78 12.92 -19.58
N LEU A 18 0.78 13.68 -20.05
CA LEU A 18 -0.28 14.22 -19.20
C LEU A 18 -1.15 13.10 -18.62
N ALA A 19 -1.52 12.11 -19.43
CA ALA A 19 -2.23 10.93 -18.95
C ALA A 19 -1.40 10.13 -17.93
N LEU A 20 -0.07 10.07 -18.08
CA LEU A 20 0.81 9.45 -17.08
C LEU A 20 0.79 10.22 -15.76
N LEU A 21 0.85 11.55 -15.82
CA LEU A 21 0.83 12.42 -14.64
C LEU A 21 -0.51 12.33 -13.89
N ASP A 22 -1.63 12.24 -14.62
CA ASP A 22 -2.96 12.01 -14.06
C ASP A 22 -3.10 10.63 -13.42
N ASN A 23 -2.47 9.61 -14.01
CA ASN A 23 -2.46 8.27 -13.44
C ASN A 23 -1.58 8.21 -12.17
N ILE A 24 -0.44 8.90 -12.15
CA ILE A 24 0.44 9.00 -10.97
C ILE A 24 -0.28 9.75 -9.85
N SER A 25 -0.93 10.88 -10.14
CA SER A 25 -1.66 11.64 -9.12
C SER A 25 -2.82 10.81 -8.55
N LYS A 26 -3.65 10.19 -9.40
CA LYS A 26 -4.71 9.26 -8.96
C LYS A 26 -4.16 8.10 -8.13
N PHE A 27 -3.00 7.56 -8.51
CA PHE A 27 -2.33 6.51 -7.75
C PHE A 27 -1.91 7.00 -6.36
N ILE A 28 -1.22 8.14 -6.26
CA ILE A 28 -0.79 8.73 -4.98
C ILE A 28 -2.00 9.01 -4.08
N PHE A 29 -3.04 9.66 -4.61
CA PHE A 29 -4.26 9.94 -3.85
C PHE A 29 -4.93 8.65 -3.35
N ARG A 30 -4.98 7.61 -4.19
CA ARG A 30 -5.52 6.31 -3.82
C ARG A 30 -4.71 5.64 -2.71
N GLU A 31 -3.39 5.66 -2.79
CA GLU A 31 -2.53 5.06 -1.77
C GLU A 31 -2.61 5.84 -0.44
N VAL A 32 -2.64 7.17 -0.47
CA VAL A 32 -2.84 8.02 0.72
C VAL A 32 -4.22 7.76 1.35
N TYR A 33 -5.27 7.66 0.53
CA TYR A 33 -6.60 7.34 1.03
C TYR A 33 -6.67 5.96 1.71
N LYS A 34 -6.09 4.94 1.08
CA LYS A 34 -6.01 3.59 1.68
C LYS A 34 -5.28 3.59 3.01
N ARG A 35 -4.14 4.29 3.12
CA ARG A 35 -3.39 4.44 4.38
C ARG A 35 -4.29 4.96 5.50
N LYS A 36 -5.06 6.01 5.21
CA LYS A 36 -6.01 6.60 6.18
C LYS A 36 -7.10 5.62 6.60
N VAL A 37 -7.66 4.86 5.64
CA VAL A 37 -8.69 3.85 5.93
C VAL A 37 -8.13 2.74 6.81
N PHE A 38 -6.98 2.17 6.47
CA PHE A 38 -6.33 1.12 7.27
C PHE A 38 -5.95 1.61 8.66
N PHE A 39 -5.40 2.82 8.78
CA PHE A 39 -5.07 3.40 10.08
C PHE A 39 -6.29 3.52 10.98
N ASN A 40 -7.40 4.04 10.47
CA ASN A 40 -8.65 4.16 11.21
C ASN A 40 -9.25 2.80 11.56
N TYR A 41 -9.14 1.82 10.66
CA TYR A 41 -9.57 0.45 10.91
C TYR A 41 -8.74 -0.20 12.02
N GLU A 42 -7.41 -0.22 11.90
CA GLU A 42 -6.50 -0.81 12.89
C GLU A 42 -6.64 -0.12 14.26
N LYS A 43 -6.83 1.21 14.27
CA LYS A 43 -7.11 1.95 15.51
C LYS A 43 -8.38 1.43 16.20
N ARG A 44 -9.47 1.23 15.47
CA ARG A 44 -10.70 0.67 16.03
C ARG A 44 -10.51 -0.77 16.47
N LEU A 45 -9.82 -1.59 15.68
CA LEU A 45 -9.53 -2.98 16.00
C LEU A 45 -8.82 -3.09 17.36
N ARG A 46 -7.77 -2.30 17.60
CA ARG A 46 -7.02 -2.30 18.88
C ARG A 46 -7.87 -1.87 20.08
N LEU A 47 -8.78 -0.91 19.89
CA LEU A 47 -9.56 -0.32 20.98
C LEU A 47 -10.84 -1.10 21.30
N GLN A 48 -11.40 -1.81 20.31
CA GLN A 48 -12.74 -2.39 20.39
C GLN A 48 -12.74 -3.92 20.28
N SER A 49 -11.64 -4.54 19.85
CA SER A 49 -11.55 -5.99 19.71
C SER A 49 -10.72 -6.62 20.81
N PRO A 50 -10.99 -7.88 21.17
CA PRO A 50 -10.18 -8.60 22.14
C PRO A 50 -8.76 -8.85 21.58
N PRO A 51 -7.75 -9.01 22.46
CA PRO A 51 -6.34 -9.13 22.06
C PRO A 51 -6.09 -10.32 21.12
N GLU A 52 -6.87 -11.40 21.21
CA GLU A 52 -6.80 -12.55 20.29
C GLU A 52 -7.09 -12.11 18.86
N LYS A 53 -8.15 -11.31 18.64
CA LYS A 53 -8.52 -10.80 17.32
C LYS A 53 -7.47 -9.86 16.75
N VAL A 54 -6.87 -9.04 17.61
CA VAL A 54 -5.77 -8.15 17.24
C VAL A 54 -4.55 -8.98 16.83
N SER A 55 -4.18 -9.99 17.63
CA SER A 55 -3.04 -10.86 17.34
C SER A 55 -3.18 -11.61 16.02
N GLU A 56 -4.37 -12.16 15.74
CA GLU A 56 -4.71 -12.85 14.49
C GLU A 56 -4.60 -11.92 13.29
N TYR A 57 -5.08 -10.68 13.42
CA TYR A 57 -4.99 -9.69 12.36
C TYR A 57 -3.54 -9.30 12.05
N PHE A 58 -2.70 -9.10 13.07
CA PHE A 58 -1.30 -8.71 12.86
C PHE A 58 -0.35 -9.91 12.60
N ALA A 59 -0.86 -11.14 12.67
CA ALA A 59 -0.11 -12.34 12.32
C ALA A 59 0.36 -12.29 10.86
N SER A 60 1.57 -12.79 10.63
CA SER A 60 2.24 -12.69 9.32
C SER A 60 2.74 -14.03 8.79
N PHE A 61 2.82 -15.05 9.64
CA PHE A 61 3.15 -16.39 9.22
C PHE A 61 2.32 -17.40 10.01
N GLN A 62 1.99 -18.49 9.33
CA GLN A 62 1.26 -19.62 9.86
C GLN A 62 2.20 -20.82 9.83
N THR A 63 2.25 -21.60 10.90
CA THR A 63 2.97 -22.87 10.91
C THR A 63 2.21 -23.93 10.13
N PRO A 64 2.85 -25.02 9.67
CA PRO A 64 2.14 -26.13 9.06
C PRO A 64 1.10 -26.78 9.99
N GLU A 65 1.27 -26.64 11.31
CA GLU A 65 0.30 -27.06 12.33
C GLU A 65 -0.93 -26.13 12.44
N GLY A 66 -0.89 -24.96 11.79
CA GLY A 66 -2.00 -24.01 11.73
C GLY A 66 -1.91 -22.86 12.74
N GLU A 67 -0.87 -22.79 13.57
CA GLU A 67 -0.66 -21.74 14.55
C GLU A 67 -0.25 -20.43 13.89
N LEU A 68 -0.81 -19.31 14.35
CA LEU A 68 -0.56 -17.98 13.81
C LEU A 68 0.43 -17.21 14.67
N PHE A 69 1.48 -16.71 14.03
CA PHE A 69 2.52 -15.94 14.68
C PHE A 69 2.73 -14.57 14.01
N MET A 70 3.10 -13.60 14.84
CA MET A 70 3.44 -12.25 14.42
C MET A 70 4.94 -12.03 14.49
N ARG A 71 5.49 -11.31 13.51
CA ARG A 71 6.87 -10.81 13.59
C ARG A 71 6.97 -9.75 14.69
N PRO A 72 8.14 -9.53 15.30
CA PRO A 72 8.33 -8.50 16.32
C PRO A 72 7.86 -7.10 15.88
N VAL A 73 8.07 -6.73 14.61
CA VAL A 73 7.57 -5.46 14.05
C VAL A 73 6.03 -5.35 14.09
N ASN A 74 5.33 -6.46 13.87
CA ASN A 74 3.87 -6.50 13.90
C ASN A 74 3.33 -6.54 15.34
N LEU A 75 4.08 -7.12 16.28
CA LEU A 75 3.77 -7.03 17.70
C LEU A 75 3.81 -5.56 18.17
N MET A 76 4.86 -4.84 17.78
CA MET A 76 4.95 -3.40 18.08
C MET A 76 3.79 -2.62 17.46
N ARG A 77 3.35 -2.97 16.23
CA ARG A 77 2.16 -2.37 15.59
C ARG A 77 0.83 -2.77 16.23
N ALA A 78 0.74 -3.95 16.83
CA ALA A 78 -0.45 -4.41 17.53
C ALA A 78 -0.64 -3.65 18.84
N VAL A 79 0.45 -3.36 19.55
CA VAL A 79 0.45 -2.73 20.88
C VAL A 79 0.56 -1.21 20.80
N VAL A 80 1.48 -0.69 19.99
CA VAL A 80 1.80 0.74 19.92
C VAL A 80 1.06 1.39 18.77
N VAL A 81 0.51 2.59 19.01
CA VAL A 81 -0.03 3.45 17.95
C VAL A 81 1.15 4.04 17.17
N VAL A 82 1.73 3.25 16.27
CA VAL A 82 2.83 3.72 15.42
C VAL A 82 2.24 4.58 14.30
N PHE A 83 2.63 5.86 14.25
CA PHE A 83 2.32 6.70 13.09
C PHE A 83 3.03 6.14 11.85
N PRO A 84 2.40 6.18 10.66
CA PRO A 84 3.08 5.74 9.45
C PRO A 84 4.35 6.59 9.24
N PRO A 85 5.51 5.99 8.93
CA PRO A 85 6.72 6.74 8.65
C PRO A 85 6.50 7.62 7.43
N SER A 86 6.71 8.94 7.60
CA SER A 86 6.36 9.99 6.64
C SER A 86 6.99 9.84 5.25
N GLU A 87 8.09 9.08 5.15
CA GLU A 87 8.85 8.89 3.91
C GLU A 87 8.70 7.49 3.29
N SER A 88 7.85 6.63 3.85
CA SER A 88 7.64 5.28 3.30
C SER A 88 6.62 5.27 2.14
N HIS A 89 6.99 4.64 1.03
CA HIS A 89 6.09 4.36 -0.11
C HIS A 89 5.16 3.16 0.16
N LEU A 90 5.34 2.47 1.29
CA LEU A 90 4.47 1.38 1.73
C LEU A 90 3.15 1.94 2.29
N VAL A 91 2.01 1.45 1.81
CA VAL A 91 0.68 1.77 2.39
C VAL A 91 0.54 1.22 3.81
N ARG A 92 1.25 0.13 4.10
CA ARG A 92 1.26 -0.55 5.38
C ARG A 92 2.56 -1.35 5.46
N ASP A 93 3.14 -1.47 6.64
CA ASP A 93 4.28 -2.35 6.86
C ASP A 93 3.80 -3.78 7.21
N GLY A 94 4.49 -4.79 6.68
CA GLY A 94 4.11 -6.21 6.76
C GLY A 94 2.98 -6.66 5.81
N TYR A 95 2.71 -7.97 5.79
CA TYR A 95 1.66 -8.60 4.97
C TYR A 95 0.60 -9.26 5.86
N LEU A 96 -0.68 -9.08 5.55
CA LEU A 96 -1.78 -9.83 6.18
C LEU A 96 -1.88 -11.21 5.52
N THR A 97 -2.35 -12.18 6.28
CA THR A 97 -2.74 -13.48 5.74
C THR A 97 -3.76 -13.26 4.61
N GLY A 98 -3.46 -13.77 3.42
CA GLY A 98 -4.29 -13.59 2.20
C GLY A 98 -3.92 -12.41 1.31
N GLU A 99 -3.00 -11.53 1.71
CA GLU A 99 -2.46 -10.50 0.80
C GLU A 99 -1.52 -11.15 -0.25
N ARG A 100 -1.66 -10.71 -1.51
CA ARG A 100 -0.78 -11.19 -2.59
C ARG A 100 0.66 -10.79 -2.28
N LYS A 101 1.55 -11.77 -2.13
CA LYS A 101 3.00 -11.52 -2.06
C LYS A 101 3.43 -10.87 -3.37
N VAL A 102 3.72 -9.57 -3.35
CA VAL A 102 4.38 -8.91 -4.47
C VAL A 102 5.77 -9.55 -4.57
N LYS A 103 6.01 -10.33 -5.64
CA LYS A 103 7.35 -10.84 -5.92
C LYS A 103 8.26 -9.62 -6.08
N ARG A 104 9.23 -9.47 -5.17
CA ARG A 104 10.34 -8.54 -5.35
C ARG A 104 11.23 -9.19 -6.41
N THR A 105 11.02 -8.81 -7.67
CA THR A 105 11.95 -9.04 -8.78
C THR A 105 13.08 -8.05 -8.71
#